data_AF-A0A1F2XDT5-F1
#
_entry.id   AF-A0A1F2XDT5-F1
#
_cell.length_a   1.000
_cell.length_b   1.000
_cell.length_c   1.000
_cell.angle_alpha   90.00
_cell.angle_beta   90.00
_cell.angle_gamma   90.00
#
_symmetry.space_group_name_H-M   'P 1'
#
loop_
_entity.id
_entity.type
_entity.pdbx_description
1 polymer ?
#
loop_
_entity_poly.entity_id
_entity_poly.type
_entity_poly.pdbx_seq_one_letter_code
_entity_poly.pdbx_strand_id
1 'polypeptide(L)' 'MPEVTGSAALLFNPTSLDGFEDCMVRALTEPDLRESLRRAGLRQVALFPWRRAAEETLQVYHEVLEGLDNPVPAS' A
#
# COMPACT_ATOMS: atom_id res chain seq x y z
N MET A 1 0.05 9.04 3.81
CA MET A 1 -0.04 8.07 2.71
C MET A 1 -1.43 7.40 2.71
N PRO A 2 -2.50 8.18 2.44
CA PRO A 2 -3.88 7.69 2.39
C PRO A 2 -4.17 6.71 1.23
N GLU A 3 -3.35 6.73 0.18
CA GLU A 3 -3.51 5.95 -1.05
C GLU A 3 -3.46 4.45 -0.77
N VAL A 4 -2.60 4.03 0.16
CA VAL A 4 -2.44 2.62 0.56
C VAL A 4 -3.39 2.25 1.68
N THR A 5 -3.59 3.13 2.66
CA THR A 5 -4.37 2.80 3.86
C THR A 5 -5.87 2.92 3.66
N GLY A 6 -6.34 3.73 2.70
CA GLY A 6 -7.76 4.00 2.50
C GLY A 6 -8.44 4.43 3.82
N SER A 7 -9.57 3.80 4.14
CA SER A 7 -10.31 4.00 5.40
C SER A 7 -9.85 3.10 6.55
N ALA A 8 -8.75 2.35 6.37
CA ALA A 8 -8.30 1.33 7.32
C ALA A 8 -7.30 1.85 8.38
N ALA A 9 -7.01 3.15 8.41
CA ALA A 9 -6.06 3.72 9.35
C ALA A 9 -6.58 5.04 9.95
N LEU A 10 -6.15 5.33 11.18
CA LEU A 10 -6.17 6.67 11.72
C LEU A 10 -4.99 7.45 11.13
N LEU A 11 -5.25 8.64 10.60
CA LEU A 11 -4.22 9.52 10.05
C LEU A 11 -3.97 10.66 11.03
N PHE A 12 -2.69 10.94 11.26
CA PHE A 12 -2.23 12.08 12.06
C PHE A 12 -1.15 12.84 11.27
N ASN A 13 -0.88 14.08 11.68
CA ASN A 13 0.24 14.84 11.13
C ASN A 13 1.56 14.19 11.56
N PRO A 14 2.45 13.76 10.64
CA PRO A 14 3.69 13.06 10.99
C PRO A 14 4.66 13.86 11.87
N THR A 15 4.51 15.19 11.97
CA THR A 15 5.32 16.04 12.85
C THR A 15 4.65 16.37 14.18
N SER A 16 3.46 15.81 14.45
CA SER A 16 2.71 16.03 15.69
C SER A 16 2.81 14.81 16.60
N LEU A 17 3.52 14.97 17.72
CA LEU A 17 3.60 13.94 18.76
C LEU A 17 2.22 13.71 19.40
N ASP A 18 1.51 14.78 19.73
CA ASP A 18 0.17 14.71 20.35
C ASP A 18 -0.83 13.96 19.45
N GLY A 19 -0.80 14.20 18.14
CA GLY A 19 -1.65 13.50 17.19
C GLY A 19 -1.34 12.01 17.08
N PHE A 20 -0.07 11.64 17.20
CA PHE A 20 0.34 10.23 17.28
C PHE A 20 -0.15 9.57 18.58
N GLU A 21 0.02 10.25 19.72
CA GLU A 21 -0.43 9.76 21.03
C GLU A 21 -1.94 9.52 21.04
N ASP A 22 -2.75 10.49 20.58
CA ASP A 22 -4.20 10.34 20.48
C ASP A 22 -4.59 9.12 19.62
N CYS A 23 -3.99 8.98 18.44
CA CYS A 23 -4.26 7.84 17.57
C CYS A 23 -3.92 6.50 18.24
N MET A 24 -2.80 6.43 18.95
CA MET A 24 -2.37 5.22 19.67
C MET A 24 -3.32 4.89 20.82
N VAL A 25 -3.69 5.89 21.64
CA VAL A 25 -4.64 5.71 22.74
C VAL A 25 -5.95 5.16 22.20
N ARG A 26 -6.53 5.82 21.19
CA ARG A 26 -7.81 5.41 20.60
C ARG A 26 -7.77 4.01 20.02
N ALA A 27 -6.70 3.66 19.28
CA ALA A 27 -6.56 2.32 18.71
C ALA A 27 -6.52 1.21 19.78
N LEU A 28 -5.95 1.50 20.95
CA LEU A 28 -5.81 0.54 22.05
C LEU A 28 -7.06 0.49 22.94
N THR A 29 -7.71 1.63 23.18
CA THR A 29 -8.78 1.75 24.18
C THR A 29 -10.20 1.76 23.61
N GLU A 30 -10.39 2.03 22.33
CA GLU A 30 -11.72 2.02 21.67
C GLU A 30 -11.93 0.71 20.88
N PRO A 31 -12.60 -0.31 21.45
CA PRO A 31 -12.72 -1.63 20.82
C PRO A 31 -13.51 -1.61 19.50
N ASP A 32 -14.57 -0.81 19.42
CA ASP A 32 -15.40 -0.72 18.21
C ASP A 32 -14.63 -0.06 17.05
N LEU A 33 -13.86 0.99 17.36
CA LEU A 33 -12.97 1.62 16.39
C LEU A 33 -11.95 0.61 15.89
N ARG A 34 -11.26 -0.10 16.78
CA ARG A 34 -10.29 -1.14 16.41
C ARG A 34 -10.89 -2.21 15.51
N GLU A 35 -12.09 -2.70 15.82
CA GLU A 35 -12.76 -3.71 14.99
C GLU A 35 -13.20 -3.14 13.63
N SER A 36 -13.58 -1.87 13.56
CA SER A 36 -13.88 -1.20 12.29
C SER A 36 -12.64 -1.09 11.40
N LEU A 37 -11.50 -0.67 11.96
CA LEU A 37 -10.22 -0.55 11.27
C LEU A 37 -9.72 -1.91 10.80
N ARG A 38 -9.83 -2.95 11.65
CA ARG A 38 -9.47 -4.33 11.28
C ARG A 38 -10.25 -4.81 10.05
N ARG A 39 -11.58 -4.64 10.06
CA ARG A 39 -12.43 -5.02 8.92
C ARG A 39 -12.10 -4.21 7.67
N ALA A 40 -11.84 -2.91 7.82
CA ALA A 40 -11.43 -2.06 6.71
C ALA A 40 -10.07 -2.50 6.14
N GLY A 41 -9.10 -2.85 6.98
CA GLY A 41 -7.78 -3.33 6.57
C GLY A 41 -7.86 -4.63 5.77
N LEU A 42 -8.70 -5.57 6.19
CA LEU A 42 -8.94 -6.80 5.43
C LEU A 42 -9.58 -6.55 4.06
N ARG A 43 -10.42 -5.53 3.91
CA ARG A 43 -10.93 -5.12 2.59
C ARG A 43 -9.86 -4.43 1.75
N GLN A 44 -9.05 -3.58 2.37
CA GLN A 44 -8.00 -2.82 1.69
C GLN A 44 -6.90 -3.73 1.15
N VAL A 45 -6.44 -4.73 1.92
CA VAL A 45 -5.37 -5.64 1.48
C VAL A 45 -5.78 -6.48 0.27
N ALA A 46 -7.09 -6.76 0.11
CA ALA A 46 -7.60 -7.49 -1.05
C ALA A 46 -7.43 -6.72 -2.37
N LEU A 47 -7.25 -5.39 -2.33
CA LEU A 47 -7.00 -4.56 -3.51
C LEU A 47 -5.56 -4.65 -4.02
N PHE A 48 -4.62 -5.15 -3.19
CA PHE A 48 -3.19 -5.21 -3.51
C PHE A 48 -2.66 -6.66 -3.45
N PRO A 49 -3.11 -7.55 -4.35
CA PRO A 49 -2.66 -8.93 -4.36
C PRO A 49 -1.19 -9.05 -4.81
N TRP A 50 -0.36 -9.72 -4.00
CA TRP A 50 1.06 -9.95 -4.30
C TRP A 50 1.33 -10.65 -5.65
N ARG A 51 0.44 -11.57 -6.05
CA ARG A 51 0.56 -12.26 -7.35
C ARG A 51 0.58 -11.28 -8.51
N ARG A 52 -0.34 -10.31 -8.49
CA ARG A 52 -0.43 -9.28 -9.53
C ARG A 52 0.85 -8.45 -9.59
N ALA A 53 1.37 -8.02 -8.43
CA ALA A 53 2.63 -7.28 -8.38
C ALA A 53 3.81 -8.09 -8.96
N ALA A 54 3.87 -9.39 -8.69
CA ALA A 54 4.90 -10.27 -9.26
C ALA A 54 4.75 -10.44 -10.78
N GLU A 55 3.54 -10.64 -11.27
CA GLU A 55 3.23 -10.76 -12.71
C GLU A 55 3.57 -9.46 -13.46
N GLU A 56 3.14 -8.31 -12.94
CA GLU A 56 3.45 -6.99 -13.51
C GLU A 56 4.96 -6.71 -13.49
N THR A 57 5.66 -7.10 -12.43
CA THR A 57 7.13 -6.96 -12.37
C THR A 57 7.84 -7.85 -13.39
N LEU A 58 7.40 -9.11 -13.53
CA LEU A 58 7.98 -10.05 -14.48
C LEU A 58 7.75 -9.60 -15.93
N GLN A 59 6.57 -9.05 -16.22
CA GLN A 59 6.25 -8.48 -17.54
C GLN A 59 7.27 -7.42 -17.94
N VAL A 60 7.59 -6.47 -17.04
CA VAL A 60 8.61 -5.44 -17.30
C VAL A 60 9.98 -6.05 -17.58
N TYR A 61 10.37 -7.12 -16.87
CA TYR A 61 11.63 -7.80 -17.15
C TYR A 61 11.66 -8.44 -18.54
N HIS A 62 10.55 -9.07 -18.96
CA HIS A 62 10.43 -9.62 -20.31
C HIS A 62 10.50 -8.53 -21.38
N GLU A 63 9.76 -7.43 -21.22
CA GLU A 63 9.76 -6.30 -22.15
C GLU A 63 11.16 -5.71 -22.36
N VAL A 64 11.94 -5.60 -21.28
CA VAL A 64 13.33 -5.11 -21.36
C VAL A 64 14.24 -6.11 -22.07
N LEU A 65 14.13 -7.42 -21.77
CA LEU A 65 14.97 -8.44 -22.41
C LEU A 65 14.66 -8.59 -23.91
N GLU A 66 13.38 -8.60 -24.29
CA GLU A 66 12.96 -8.64 -25.70
C GLU A 66 13.40 -7.37 -26.45
N GLY A 67 13.37 -6.21 -25.79
CA GLY A 67 13.87 -4.96 -26.34
C GLY A 67 15.39 -4.93 -26.55
N LEU A 68 16.16 -5.68 -25.75
CA LEU A 68 17.61 -5.82 -25.90
C LEU A 68 18.01 -6.74 -27.06
N ASP A 69 17.15 -7.68 -27.43
CA ASP A 69 17.36 -8.57 -28.58
C ASP A 69 17.09 -7.87 -29.93
N ASN A 70 16.51 -6.66 -29.91
CA ASN A 70 16.24 -5.87 -31.10
C ASN A 70 17.36 -4.83 -31.30
N PRO A 71 18.21 -4.94 -32.34
CA PRO A 71 19.31 -4.02 -32.53
C PRO A 71 18.77 -2.61 -32.78
N VAL A 72 19.27 -1.64 -32.01
CA VAL A 72 19.00 -0.22 -32.23
C VAL A 72 19.41 0.11 -33.68
N PRO A 73 18.50 0.66 -34.52
CA PRO A 73 18.85 1.01 -35.89
C PRO A 73 19.97 2.04 -35.88
N ALA A 74 21.08 1.73 -36.55
CA ALA A 74 22.20 2.64 -36.71
C ALA A 74 21.72 3.88 -37.47
N SER A 75 21.76 5.02 -36.78
CA SER A 75 21.56 6.37 -37.33
C SER A 75 22.66 6.77 -38.29
#